data_AF-A0A7S0ISL9-F1
#
_entry.id   AF-A0A7S0ISL9-F1
#
_cell.length_a   1.000
_cell.length_b   1.000
_cell.length_c   1.000
_cell.angle_alpha   90.00
_cell.angle_beta   90.00
_cell.angle_gamma   90.00
#
_symmetry.space_group_name_H-M   'P 1'
#
loop_
_entity.id
_entity.type
_entity.pdbx_description
1 polymer ?
#
loop_
_entity_poly.entity_id
_entity_poly.type
_entity_poly.pdbx_seq_one_letter_code
_entity_poly.pdbx_strand_id
1 'polypeptide(L)'
;MLAPMPLASRRACVCCLEGPIELHGFASAQRARFLREFWGRAPVLIRSMLSADEVAHHCKLKPNELLELACEEGSASRLIEEEGGAYAWALSHGPFTLTELSARARTRGAWTVL
;
A
#
# COMPACT_ATOMS: atom_id res chain seq x y z
N MET A 1 15.69 21.06 -36.78
CA MET A 1 15.71 19.63 -36.41
C MET A 1 16.43 19.52 -35.07
N LEU A 2 15.70 19.68 -33.95
CA LEU A 2 16.28 19.58 -32.61
C LEU A 2 16.41 18.11 -32.24
N ALA A 3 17.61 17.66 -31.89
CA ALA A 3 17.82 16.37 -31.25
C ALA A 3 17.09 16.34 -29.90
N PRO A 4 16.47 15.21 -29.51
CA PRO A 4 15.86 15.10 -28.20
C PRO A 4 16.95 15.13 -27.12
N MET A 5 16.72 15.92 -26.07
CA MET A 5 17.53 15.90 -24.86
C MET A 5 17.46 14.51 -24.21
N PRO A 6 18.58 13.96 -23.69
CA PRO A 6 18.52 12.72 -22.95
C PRO A 6 17.76 12.97 -21.63
N LEU A 7 16.62 12.29 -21.48
CA LEU A 7 15.90 12.16 -20.21
C LEU A 7 16.70 11.26 -19.25
N ALA A 8 17.86 11.74 -18.80
CA ALA A 8 18.57 11.15 -17.68
C ALA A 8 18.01 11.71 -16.36
N SER A 9 16.70 11.63 -16.16
CA SER A 9 16.14 11.75 -14.82
C SER A 9 16.20 10.36 -14.20
N ARG A 10 17.30 10.06 -13.50
CA ARG A 10 17.37 8.92 -12.57
C ARG A 10 16.41 9.16 -11.42
N ARG A 11 15.11 9.13 -11.66
CA ARG A 11 14.13 8.84 -10.61
C ARG A 11 14.15 7.33 -10.47
N ALA A 12 14.89 6.85 -9.49
CA ALA A 12 14.92 5.43 -9.16
C ALA A 12 13.48 4.96 -8.94
N CYS A 13 12.96 4.17 -9.87
CA CYS A 13 11.79 3.37 -9.61
C CYS A 13 12.12 2.47 -8.41
N VAL A 14 11.18 2.26 -7.49
CA VAL A 14 11.34 1.30 -6.38
C VAL A 14 11.80 -0.06 -6.90
N CYS A 15 11.41 -0.43 -8.13
CA CYS A 15 11.79 -1.67 -8.79
C CYS A 15 13.25 -1.74 -9.27
N CYS A 16 14.02 -0.64 -9.21
CA CYS A 16 15.38 -0.54 -9.76
C CYS A 16 16.47 -0.28 -8.70
N LEU A 17 16.16 -0.47 -7.42
CA LEU A 17 17.15 -0.31 -6.34
C LEU A 17 18.10 -1.53 -6.34
N GLU A 18 19.41 -1.31 -6.21
CA GLU A 18 20.45 -2.36 -6.07
C GLU A 18 20.37 -3.11 -4.71
N GLY A 19 19.16 -3.23 -4.15
CA GLY A 19 18.87 -3.62 -2.78
C GLY A 19 18.40 -2.42 -1.95
N PRO A 20 17.38 -2.57 -1.09
CA PRO A 20 16.93 -1.46 -0.27
C PRO A 20 17.99 -1.13 0.79
N ILE A 21 18.24 0.17 1.01
CA ILE A 21 18.96 0.61 2.20
C ILE A 21 18.09 0.28 3.41
N GLU A 22 18.67 -0.30 4.45
CA GLU A 22 17.92 -0.80 5.60
C GLU A 22 18.19 -0.01 6.89
N LEU A 23 17.12 0.18 7.66
CA LEU A 23 17.15 0.57 9.06
C LEU A 23 16.57 -0.58 9.89
N HIS A 24 17.15 -0.84 11.06
CA HIS A 24 16.67 -1.86 11.97
C HIS A 24 16.12 -1.18 13.23
N GLY A 25 14.83 -1.40 13.50
CA GLY A 25 14.08 -0.71 14.54
C GLY A 25 13.80 0.77 14.22
N PHE A 26 13.05 1.43 15.11
CA PHE A 26 12.67 2.83 14.94
C PHE A 26 12.75 3.65 16.24
N ALA A 27 13.80 3.40 17.02
CA ALA A 27 14.15 4.19 18.20
C ALA A 27 14.69 5.58 17.81
N SER A 28 14.95 6.44 18.80
CA SER A 28 15.29 7.86 18.57
C SER A 28 16.47 8.08 17.63
N ALA A 29 17.53 7.26 17.69
CA ALA A 29 18.68 7.38 16.80
C ALA A 29 18.32 7.08 15.34
N GLN A 30 17.52 6.03 15.10
CA GLN A 30 17.03 5.65 13.78
C GLN A 30 16.06 6.70 13.22
N ARG A 31 15.19 7.28 14.07
CA ARG A 31 14.29 8.37 13.68
C ARG A 31 15.07 9.62 13.23
N ALA A 32 16.09 10.02 13.99
CA ALA A 32 16.94 11.15 13.61
C ALA A 32 17.66 10.90 12.27
N ARG A 33 18.15 9.67 12.05
CA ARG A 33 18.74 9.27 10.77
C ARG A 33 17.72 9.30 9.63
N PHE A 34 16.53 8.73 9.85
CA PHE A 34 15.43 8.70 8.89
C PHE A 34 15.07 10.10 8.36
N LEU A 35 14.87 11.06 9.28
CA LEU A 35 14.53 12.44 8.93
C LEU A 35 15.65 13.16 8.16
N ARG A 36 16.91 12.91 8.52
CA ARG A 36 18.06 13.55 7.86
C ARG A 36 18.33 13.01 6.46
N GLU A 37 18.25 11.70 6.30
CA GLU A 37 18.76 11.00 5.11
C GLU A 37 17.66 10.56 4.13
N PHE A 38 16.46 10.21 4.62
CA PHE A 38 15.47 9.50 3.80
C PHE A 38 14.16 10.26 3.60
N TRP A 39 13.70 11.01 4.59
CA TRP A 39 12.42 11.72 4.53
C TRP A 39 12.34 12.65 3.31
N GLY A 40 11.43 12.33 2.38
CA GLY A 40 11.24 13.07 1.12
C GLY A 40 12.37 12.95 0.10
N ARG A 41 13.36 12.08 0.33
CA ARG A 41 14.59 11.97 -0.49
C ARG A 41 14.75 10.60 -1.14
N ALA A 42 14.61 9.53 -0.37
CA ALA A 42 14.88 8.18 -0.84
C ALA A 42 14.04 7.14 -0.09
N PRO A 43 13.63 6.05 -0.76
CA PRO A 43 13.01 4.91 -0.09
C PRO A 43 14.00 4.21 0.84
N VAL A 44 13.48 3.64 1.94
CA VAL A 44 14.26 2.88 2.93
C VAL A 44 13.38 1.78 3.54
N LEU A 45 13.95 0.60 3.75
CA LEU A 45 13.26 -0.50 4.42
C LEU A 45 13.56 -0.46 5.92
N ILE A 46 12.54 -0.25 6.75
CA ILE A 46 12.68 -0.28 8.22
C ILE A 46 12.23 -1.65 8.72
N ARG A 47 13.19 -2.53 9.00
CA ARG A 47 12.94 -3.85 9.58
C ARG A 47 12.64 -3.74 11.07
N SER A 48 11.73 -4.58 11.55
CA SER A 48 11.36 -4.66 12.97
C SER A 48 10.98 -3.30 13.58
N MET A 49 10.23 -2.48 12.84
CA MET A 49 9.74 -1.18 13.31
C MET A 49 8.76 -1.33 14.48
N LEU A 50 7.86 -2.31 14.38
CA LEU A 50 6.87 -2.65 15.39
C LEU A 50 7.09 -4.09 15.85
N SER A 51 7.00 -4.33 17.15
CA SER A 51 6.89 -5.67 17.73
C SER A 51 5.53 -6.31 17.41
N ALA A 52 5.40 -7.63 17.59
CA ALA A 52 4.14 -8.33 17.35
C ALA A 52 2.98 -7.77 18.21
N ASP A 53 3.27 -7.41 19.46
CA ASP A 53 2.30 -6.81 20.38
C ASP A 53 1.89 -5.40 19.93
N GLU A 54 2.84 -4.60 19.44
CA GLU A 54 2.56 -3.26 18.89
C GLU A 54 1.75 -3.33 17.59
N VAL A 55 2.02 -4.33 16.72
CA VAL A 55 1.20 -4.55 15.51
C VAL A 55 -0.25 -4.83 15.90
N ALA A 56 -0.49 -5.73 16.85
CA ALA A 56 -1.83 -6.03 17.35
C ALA A 56 -2.49 -4.81 18.01
N HIS A 57 -1.70 -3.96 18.68
CA HIS A 57 -2.19 -2.74 19.32
C HIS A 57 -2.58 -1.65 18.30
N HIS A 58 -1.79 -1.47 17.23
CA HIS A 58 -2.01 -0.40 16.24
C HIS A 58 -2.96 -0.80 15.12
N CYS A 59 -2.96 -2.07 14.70
CA CYS A 59 -3.84 -2.58 13.65
C CYS A 59 -5.07 -3.26 14.28
N LYS A 60 -5.96 -2.45 14.87
CA LYS A 60 -7.15 -2.96 15.57
C LYS A 60 -8.28 -3.41 14.65
N LEU A 61 -8.27 -2.94 13.40
CA LEU A 61 -9.33 -3.20 12.43
C LEU A 61 -9.17 -4.60 11.84
N LYS A 62 -10.16 -5.46 12.06
CA LYS A 62 -10.19 -6.80 11.46
C LYS A 62 -10.59 -6.71 9.99
N PRO A 63 -10.24 -7.72 9.17
CA PRO A 63 -10.63 -7.74 7.77
C PRO A 63 -12.14 -7.54 7.53
N ASN A 64 -13.00 -8.21 8.31
CA ASN A 64 -14.46 -8.05 8.15
C ASN A 64 -14.94 -6.65 8.54
N GLU A 65 -14.36 -6.05 9.59
CA GLU A 65 -14.69 -4.68 10.01
C GLU A 65 -14.28 -3.66 8.94
N LEU A 66 -13.19 -3.92 8.19
CA LEU A 66 -12.82 -3.12 7.02
C LEU A 66 -13.82 -3.27 5.87
N LEU A 67 -14.35 -4.48 5.62
CA LEU A 67 -15.40 -4.69 4.60
C LEU A 67 -16.68 -3.95 4.97
N GLU A 68 -17.08 -4.00 6.24
CA GLU A 68 -18.22 -3.24 6.76
C GLU A 68 -17.99 -1.74 6.59
N LEU A 69 -16.81 -1.23 6.95
CA LEU A 69 -16.45 0.18 6.76
C LEU A 69 -16.47 0.61 5.27
N ALA A 70 -16.18 -0.28 4.34
CA ALA A 70 -16.24 -0.01 2.91
C ALA A 70 -17.69 0.11 2.38
N CYS A 71 -18.68 -0.35 3.16
CA CYS A 71 -20.11 -0.24 2.86
C CYS A 71 -20.74 1.06 3.39
N GLU A 72 -20.08 1.75 4.33
CA GLU A 72 -20.60 2.96 4.96
C GLU A 72 -20.68 4.15 3.99
N GLU A 73 -21.78 4.90 4.06
CA GLU A 73 -21.93 6.12 3.28
C GLU A 73 -20.86 7.16 3.68
N GLY A 74 -20.23 7.79 2.69
CA GLY A 74 -19.15 8.75 2.92
C GLY A 74 -17.77 8.12 3.15
N SER A 75 -17.68 6.79 3.24
CA SER A 75 -16.41 6.06 3.21
C SER A 75 -15.77 6.14 1.82
N ALA A 76 -14.51 6.55 1.75
CA ALA A 76 -13.78 6.69 0.49
C ALA A 76 -13.17 5.35 0.04
N SER A 77 -14.01 4.33 -0.16
CA SER A 77 -13.55 2.97 -0.44
C SER A 77 -13.36 2.69 -1.94
N ARG A 78 -12.43 1.77 -2.25
CA ARG A 78 -12.15 1.30 -3.61
C ARG A 78 -11.99 -0.21 -3.62
N LEU A 79 -12.48 -0.85 -4.68
CA LEU A 79 -12.23 -2.26 -4.96
C LEU A 79 -11.43 -2.35 -6.26
N ILE A 80 -10.27 -2.99 -6.18
CA ILE A 80 -9.41 -3.28 -7.34
C ILE A 80 -9.39 -4.79 -7.54
N GLU A 81 -9.69 -5.22 -8.76
CA GLU A 81 -9.73 -6.64 -9.14
C GLU A 81 -8.77 -6.85 -10.32
N GLU A 82 -7.66 -7.54 -10.10
CA GLU A 82 -6.69 -7.86 -11.16
C GLU A 82 -7.34 -8.81 -12.19
N GLU A 83 -8.02 -9.85 -11.69
CA GLU A 83 -8.77 -10.84 -12.47
C GLU A 83 -10.14 -11.08 -11.84
N GLY A 84 -11.13 -11.50 -12.65
CA GLY A 84 -12.48 -11.83 -12.17
C GLY A 84 -13.47 -10.67 -12.16
N GLY A 85 -13.02 -9.45 -12.46
CA GLY A 85 -13.88 -8.30 -12.76
C GLY A 85 -14.44 -8.33 -14.18
N ALA A 86 -15.15 -7.27 -14.58
CA ALA A 86 -15.68 -7.12 -15.95
C ALA A 86 -14.57 -7.09 -17.02
N TYR A 87 -13.36 -6.67 -16.62
CA TYR A 87 -12.12 -6.66 -17.40
C TYR A 87 -10.94 -6.77 -16.43
N ALA A 88 -9.74 -7.08 -16.94
CA ALA A 88 -8.54 -7.15 -16.12
C ALA A 88 -8.21 -5.80 -15.49
N TRP A 89 -7.83 -5.77 -14.22
CA TRP A 89 -7.62 -4.54 -13.43
C TRP A 89 -8.88 -3.65 -13.33
N ALA A 90 -10.03 -4.26 -13.06
CA ALA A 90 -11.26 -3.52 -12.82
C ALA A 90 -11.16 -2.69 -11.53
N LEU A 91 -11.56 -1.42 -11.61
CA LEU A 91 -11.66 -0.50 -10.48
C LEU A 91 -13.13 -0.12 -10.25
N SER A 92 -13.59 -0.28 -9.00
CA SER A 92 -14.90 0.20 -8.56
C SER A 92 -14.75 1.10 -7.33
N HIS A 93 -15.68 2.02 -7.16
CA HIS A 93 -15.76 2.92 -6.02
C HIS A 93 -16.99 2.58 -5.17
N GLY A 94 -16.85 2.69 -3.85
CA GLY A 94 -17.95 2.48 -2.93
C GLY A 94 -18.98 3.63 -2.93
N PRO A 95 -19.99 3.56 -2.06
CA PRO A 95 -20.18 2.51 -1.05
C PRO A 95 -20.53 1.16 -1.68
N PHE A 96 -20.01 0.08 -1.11
CA PHE A 96 -20.31 -1.28 -1.55
C PHE A 96 -21.40 -1.91 -0.70
N THR A 97 -21.93 -3.04 -1.15
CA THR A 97 -22.71 -3.93 -0.29
C THR A 97 -21.84 -5.04 0.28
N LEU A 98 -22.16 -5.50 1.50
CA LEU A 98 -21.43 -6.61 2.11
C LEU A 98 -21.53 -7.90 1.27
N THR A 99 -22.64 -8.08 0.54
CA THR A 99 -22.86 -9.20 -0.37
C THR A 99 -21.85 -9.20 -1.53
N GLU A 100 -21.60 -8.04 -2.15
CA GLU A 100 -20.64 -7.90 -3.26
C GLU A 100 -19.22 -8.24 -2.80
N LEU A 101 -18.78 -7.68 -1.67
CA LEU A 101 -17.45 -7.92 -1.11
C LEU A 101 -17.28 -9.37 -0.63
N SER A 102 -18.31 -9.94 0.03
CA SER A 102 -18.29 -11.34 0.48
C SER A 102 -18.28 -12.34 -0.68
N ALA A 103 -18.79 -11.96 -1.86
CA ALA A 103 -18.62 -12.78 -3.06
C ALA A 103 -17.15 -12.88 -3.47
N ARG A 104 -16.37 -11.79 -3.35
CA ARG A 104 -14.94 -11.76 -3.68
C ARG A 104 -14.08 -12.56 -2.72
N ALA A 105 -14.39 -12.50 -1.42
CA ALA A 105 -13.73 -13.34 -0.40
C ALA A 105 -13.89 -14.85 -0.66
N ARG A 106 -14.91 -15.27 -1.41
CA ARG A 106 -15.12 -16.67 -1.79
C ARG A 106 -14.41 -17.07 -3.08
N THR A 107 -14.01 -16.10 -3.90
CA THR A 107 -13.26 -16.35 -5.13
C THR A 107 -11.76 -16.30 -4.86
N ARG A 108 -10.97 -17.23 -5.42
CA ARG A 108 -9.50 -17.26 -5.32
C ARG A 108 -8.78 -16.16 -6.14
N GLY A 109 -9.50 -15.19 -6.68
CA GLY A 109 -8.93 -14.13 -7.53
C GLY A 109 -8.11 -13.11 -6.75
N ALA A 110 -7.21 -12.41 -7.45
CA ALA A 110 -6.43 -11.32 -6.89
C ALA A 110 -7.28 -10.03 -6.87
N TRP A 111 -7.76 -9.67 -5.68
CA TRP A 111 -8.50 -8.43 -5.43
C TRP A 111 -8.01 -7.76 -4.15
N THR A 112 -8.25 -6.45 -4.03
CA THR A 112 -7.92 -5.67 -2.83
C THR A 112 -8.97 -4.59 -2.63
N VAL A 113 -9.40 -4.43 -1.38
CA VAL A 113 -10.22 -3.29 -0.94
C VAL A 113 -9.35 -2.30 -0.16
N LEU A 114 -9.51 -1.00 -0.43
CA LEU A 114 -8.77 0.10 0.16
C LEU A 114 -9.72 1.17 0.68
#